data_AF-A0ABD7GR22-F1
#
_entry.id   AF-A0ABD7GR22-F1
#
_cell.length_a   1.000
_cell.length_b   1.000
_cell.length_c   1.000
_cell.angle_alpha   90.00
_cell.angle_beta   90.00
_cell.angle_gamma   90.00
#
_symmetry.space_group_name_H-M   'P 1'
#
loop_
_entity.id
_entity.type
_entity.pdbx_description
1 polymer ?
#
loop_
_entity_poly.entity_id
_entity_poly.type
_entity_poly.pdbx_seq_one_letter_code
_entity_poly.pdbx_strand_id
1 'polypeptide(L)' 'MGKRLGYARVSTDDQRLDLQRDALTRAGCADIYEEKVSGKSADRPALDYCLRALSA' A
#
# COMPACT_ATOMS: atom_id res chain seq x y z
N MET A 1 6.26 17.53 11.53
CA MET A 1 5.52 16.25 11.44
C MET A 1 5.84 15.61 10.10
N GLY A 2 6.46 14.44 10.07
CA GLY A 2 6.73 13.73 8.81
C GLY A 2 5.45 13.15 8.22
N LYS A 3 5.30 13.21 6.89
CA LYS A 3 4.18 12.61 6.19
C LYS A 3 4.33 11.08 6.20
N ARG A 4 3.31 10.36 6.65
CA ARG A 4 3.28 8.89 6.62
C ARG A 4 2.57 8.40 5.37
N LEU A 5 3.23 7.54 4.62
CA LEU A 5 2.68 6.84 3.47
C LEU A 5 2.31 5.41 3.91
N GLY A 6 1.20 4.90 3.39
CA GLY A 6 0.73 3.54 3.62
C GLY A 6 0.82 2.73 2.34
N TYR A 7 1.12 1.44 2.47
CA TYR A 7 1.09 0.50 1.35
C TYR A 7 0.35 -0.77 1.77
N ALA A 8 -0.64 -1.18 0.97
CA ALA A 8 -1.46 -2.37 1.20
C ALA A 8 -1.44 -3.28 -0.04
N ARG A 9 -1.40 -4.60 0.18
CA ARG A 9 -1.36 -5.58 -0.92
C ARG A 9 -2.21 -6.80 -0.60
N VAL A 10 -2.91 -7.29 -1.61
CA VAL A 10 -3.53 -8.62 -1.59
C VAL A 10 -3.08 -9.46 -2.80
N SER A 11 -3.06 -10.78 -2.63
CA SER A 11 -2.58 -11.74 -3.64
C SER A 11 -3.67 -12.19 -4.62
N THR A 12 -4.94 -12.10 -4.25
CA THR A 12 -6.09 -12.52 -5.06
C THR A 12 -7.22 -11.50 -4.97
N ASP A 13 -8.11 -11.52 -5.95
CA ASP A 13 -9.24 -10.57 -5.99
C ASP A 13 -10.24 -10.75 -4.85
N ASP A 14 -10.36 -11.97 -4.34
CA ASP A 14 -11.24 -12.34 -3.23
C ASP A 14 -10.75 -11.82 -1.87
N GLN A 15 -9.50 -11.39 -1.80
CA GLN A 15 -8.94 -10.81 -0.58
C GLN A 15 -9.29 -9.32 -0.49
N ARG A 16 -9.77 -8.91 0.68
CA ARG A 16 -10.18 -7.53 0.95
C ARG A 16 -9.02 -6.68 1.47
N LEU A 17 -8.83 -5.51 0.87
CA LEU A 17 -7.87 -4.49 1.31
C LEU A 17 -8.40 -3.66 2.49
N ASP A 18 -9.70 -3.74 2.79
CA ASP A 18 -10.38 -2.85 3.74
C ASP A 18 -9.74 -2.87 5.13
N LEU A 19 -9.42 -4.07 5.66
CA LEU A 19 -8.75 -4.18 6.96
C LEU A 19 -7.34 -3.58 6.98
N GLN A 20 -6.62 -3.66 5.86
CA GLN A 20 -5.28 -3.08 5.72
C GLN A 20 -5.37 -1.55 5.60
N ARG A 21 -6.30 -1.04 4.79
CA ARG A 21 -6.59 0.40 4.67
C ARG A 21 -6.93 0.99 6.02
N ASP A 22 -7.86 0.39 6.75
CA ASP A 22 -8.27 0.87 8.06
C ASP A 22 -7.11 0.91 9.05
N ALA A 23 -6.24 -0.11 9.03
CA ALA A 23 -5.04 -0.13 9.86
C ALA A 23 -4.07 1.01 9.49
N LEU A 24 -3.85 1.27 8.20
CA LEU A 24 -2.98 2.35 7.72
C LEU A 24 -3.56 3.74 8.04
N THR A 25 -4.87 3.93 7.87
CA THR A 25 -5.56 5.16 8.25
C THR A 25 -5.46 5.41 9.75
N ARG A 26 -5.67 4.37 10.59
CA ARG A 26 -5.48 4.48 12.05
C ARG A 26 -4.02 4.73 12.44
N ALA A 27 -3.08 4.19 11.68
CA ALA A 27 -1.65 4.50 11.81
C ALA A 27 -1.33 5.92 11.32
N GLY A 28 -2.29 6.68 10.80
CA GLY A 28 -2.15 8.06 10.35
C GLY A 28 -1.33 8.20 9.07
N CYS A 29 -1.42 7.21 8.18
CA CYS A 29 -0.98 7.32 6.80
C CYS A 29 -1.99 8.16 6.00
N ALA A 30 -1.53 9.24 5.37
CA ALA A 30 -2.39 10.15 4.62
C ALA A 30 -2.60 9.68 3.17
N ASP A 31 -1.53 9.19 2.53
CA ASP A 31 -1.60 8.58 1.20
C ASP A 31 -1.42 7.07 1.36
N ILE A 32 -2.39 6.31 0.85
CA ILE A 32 -2.37 4.85 0.87
C ILE A 32 -2.29 4.36 -0.56
N TYR A 33 -1.21 3.63 -0.86
CA TYR A 33 -0.98 2.94 -2.12
C TYR A 33 -1.43 1.50 -1.99
N GLU A 34 -2.09 0.99 -3.02
CA GLU A 34 -2.66 -0.33 -2.96
C GLU A 34 -2.65 -1.04 -4.28
N GLU A 35 -2.46 -2.35 -4.21
CA GLU A 35 -2.45 -3.19 -5.39
C GLU A 35 -2.92 -4.61 -5.10
N LYS A 36 -3.47 -5.22 -6.14
CA LYS A 36 -3.82 -6.62 -6.17
C LYS A 36 -2.84 -7.36 -7.05
N VAL A 37 -1.81 -7.92 -6.43
CA VAL A 37 -0.78 -8.65 -7.15
C VAL A 37 -0.32 -9.84 -6.31
N SER A 38 -0.18 -11.00 -6.95
CA SER A 38 0.39 -12.18 -6.30
C SER A 38 1.77 -11.87 -5.74
N GLY A 39 2.07 -12.40 -4.55
CA GLY A 39 3.41 -12.27 -3.95
C GLY A 39 4.53 -12.85 -4.81
N LYS A 40 4.19 -13.70 -5.79
CA LYS A 40 5.12 -14.25 -6.79
C LYS A 40 5.50 -13.25 -7.90
N SER A 41 4.73 -12.18 -8.08
CA SER A 41 5.09 -11.12 -9.04
C SER A 41 6.16 -10.23 -8.44
N ALA A 42 7.20 -9.98 -9.24
CA ALA A 42 8.21 -8.97 -8.96
C ALA A 42 7.74 -7.57 -9.36
N ASP A 43 6.79 -7.49 -10.30
CA ASP A 43 6.19 -6.22 -10.73
C ASP A 43 5.17 -5.78 -9.67
N ARG A 44 5.44 -4.62 -9.07
CA ARG A 44 4.67 -4.01 -7.96
C ARG A 44 4.59 -2.49 -8.14
N PRO A 45 3.82 -2.01 -9.12
CA PRO A 45 3.85 -0.61 -9.50
C PRO A 45 3.40 0.31 -8.34
N ALA A 46 2.42 -0.10 -7.53
CA ALA A 46 1.95 0.73 -6.42
C ALA A 46 2.99 0.83 -5.30
N LEU A 47 3.74 -0.24 -5.02
CA LEU A 47 4.89 -0.21 -4.12
C LEU A 47 5.97 0.75 -4.63
N ASP A 48 6.31 0.67 -5.92
CA ASP A 48 7.33 1.52 -6.52
C ASP A 48 6.94 3.01 -6.45
N TYR A 49 5.67 3.34 -6.69
CA TYR A 49 5.17 4.70 -6.49
C TYR A 49 5.26 5.14 -5.04
N CYS A 50 4.88 4.29 -4.09
CA CYS A 50 4.98 4.58 -2.66
C CYS A 50 6.44 4.86 -2.23
N LEU A 51 7.39 4.05 -2.72
CA LEU A 51 8.81 4.22 -2.43
C LEU A 51 9.35 5.52 -3.02
N ARG A 52 8.98 5.85 -4.26
CA ARG A 52 9.35 7.13 -4.89
C ARG A 52 8.82 8.34 -4.11
N ALA A 53 7.58 8.25 -3.64
CA ALA A 53 6.96 9.30 -2.83
C ALA A 53 7.60 9.46 -1.44
N LEU A 54 8.25 8.41 -0.90
CA LEU A 54 8.99 8.48 0.36
C LEU A 54 10.35 9.18 0.20
N SER A 55 10.96 9.08 -0.98
CA SER A 55 12.27 9.66 -1.31
C SER A 55 12.23 11.11 -1.81
N ALA A 56 11.03 11.72 -1.86
CA ALA A 56 10.81 13.11 -2.30
C ALA A 56 10.75 14.07 -1.10
#